data_AF-A0A2E8KTI8-F1
#
_entry.id   AF-A0A2E8KTI8-F1
#
_cell.length_a   1.000
_cell.length_b   1.000
_cell.length_c   1.000
_cell.angle_alpha   90.00
_cell.angle_beta   90.00
_cell.angle_gamma   90.00
#
_symmetry.space_group_name_H-M   'P 1'
#
loop_
_entity.id
_entity.type
_entity.pdbx_description
1 polymer ?
#
loop_
_entity_poly.entity_id
_entity_poly.type
_entity_poly.pdbx_seq_one_letter_code
_entity_poly.pdbx_strand_id
1 'polypeptide(L)'
;MKKLSIPFLLFIISCSENQPIEGATWKGTSDFMFITDKSMQMHYASSILSKEVYLNRTYRILKDNSNEVINSLTVVDIEFIDHTDGSKLCRIWGKVDNSKHLSYLLARDCIPN
;
A
#
# COMPACT_ATOMS: atom_id res chain seq x y z
N MET A 1 7.94 9.83 -64.79
CA MET A 1 8.62 9.65 -63.49
C MET A 1 7.80 10.38 -62.43
N LYS A 2 7.09 9.68 -61.54
CA LYS A 2 6.42 10.30 -60.38
C LYS A 2 7.01 9.66 -59.13
N LYS A 3 7.86 10.41 -58.41
CA LYS A 3 8.32 10.02 -57.08
C LYS A 3 7.20 10.36 -56.10
N LEU A 4 6.46 9.35 -55.66
CA LEU A 4 5.47 9.51 -54.60
C LEU A 4 6.17 9.24 -53.27
N SER A 5 6.36 10.29 -52.49
CA SER A 5 7.00 10.26 -51.18
C SER A 5 6.11 9.51 -50.19
N ILE A 6 6.60 8.41 -49.62
CA ILE A 6 5.94 7.65 -48.56
C ILE A 6 6.24 8.35 -47.23
N PRO A 7 5.24 8.75 -46.43
CA PRO A 7 5.49 9.24 -45.09
C PRO A 7 5.78 8.05 -44.18
N PHE A 8 6.99 8.02 -43.63
CA PHE A 8 7.41 7.05 -42.62
C PHE A 8 6.73 7.39 -41.29
N LEU A 9 5.61 6.72 -40.99
CA LEU A 9 4.94 6.82 -39.69
C LEU A 9 5.78 6.05 -38.65
N LEU A 10 6.61 6.80 -37.90
CA LEU A 10 7.21 6.35 -36.65
C LEU A 10 6.13 6.36 -35.55
N PHE A 11 5.42 5.24 -35.40
CA PHE A 11 4.67 5.00 -34.16
C PHE A 11 5.68 4.67 -33.05
N ILE A 12 5.98 5.68 -32.25
CA ILE A 12 6.65 5.55 -30.95
C ILE A 12 5.82 4.64 -30.04
N ILE A 13 6.23 3.40 -29.90
CA ILE A 13 5.65 2.48 -28.92
C ILE A 13 6.22 2.91 -27.56
N SER A 14 5.53 3.80 -26.85
CA SER A 14 5.87 4.12 -25.47
C SER A 14 5.48 2.93 -24.60
N CYS A 15 6.43 2.03 -24.34
CA CYS A 15 6.30 1.03 -23.29
C CYS A 15 6.42 1.78 -21.96
N SER A 16 5.30 2.06 -21.30
CA SER A 16 5.32 2.50 -19.90
C SER A 16 5.78 1.32 -19.08
N GLU A 17 7.08 1.23 -18.77
CA GLU A 17 7.55 0.32 -17.73
C GLU A 17 6.87 0.71 -16.42
N ASN A 18 6.00 -0.18 -15.92
CA ASN A 18 5.43 -0.03 -14.59
C ASN A 18 6.60 0.00 -13.60
N GLN A 19 6.86 1.18 -13.02
CA GLN A 19 7.84 1.31 -11.95
C GLN A 19 7.44 0.35 -10.81
N PRO A 20 8.40 -0.35 -10.20
CA PRO A 20 8.11 -1.20 -9.06
C PRO A 20 7.47 -0.35 -7.95
N ILE A 21 6.38 -0.84 -7.36
CA ILE A 21 5.72 -0.12 -6.26
C ILE A 21 6.63 -0.19 -5.05
N GLU A 22 7.13 0.96 -4.59
CA GLU A 22 8.02 1.03 -3.43
C GLU A 22 7.27 1.38 -2.14
N GLY A 23 6.07 1.97 -2.27
CA GLY A 23 5.27 2.39 -1.13
C GLY A 23 3.79 2.58 -1.42
N ALA A 24 3.10 3.10 -0.41
CA ALA A 24 1.70 3.49 -0.50
C ALA A 24 1.44 4.72 0.35
N THR A 25 0.51 5.55 -0.09
CA THR A 25 -0.02 6.68 0.68
C THR A 25 -1.54 6.64 0.66
N TRP A 26 -2.18 7.14 1.71
CA TRP A 26 -3.64 7.14 1.81
C TRP A 26 -4.20 8.38 2.51
N LYS A 27 -5.45 8.73 2.17
CA LYS A 27 -6.14 9.89 2.77
C LYS A 27 -7.14 9.48 3.85
N GLY A 28 -7.79 8.33 3.67
CA GLY A 28 -8.87 7.86 4.53
C GLY A 28 -8.38 7.36 5.89
N THR A 29 -9.26 6.63 6.56
CA THR A 29 -8.93 5.93 7.81
C THR A 29 -8.11 4.68 7.53
N SER A 30 -7.56 4.12 8.60
CA SER A 30 -6.95 2.80 8.56
C SER A 30 -7.37 1.96 9.77
N ASP A 31 -7.38 0.64 9.59
CA ASP A 31 -7.64 -0.34 10.63
C ASP A 31 -6.45 -1.31 10.69
N PHE A 32 -6.06 -1.73 11.89
CA PHE A 32 -4.95 -2.67 12.06
C PHE A 32 -5.46 -4.06 12.41
N MET A 33 -5.19 -5.03 11.54
CA MET A 33 -5.45 -6.44 11.79
C MET A 33 -4.22 -7.10 12.37
N PHE A 34 -4.26 -7.42 13.66
CA PHE A 34 -3.22 -8.17 14.36
C PHE A 34 -3.49 -9.68 14.28
N ILE A 35 -2.54 -10.43 13.73
CA ILE A 35 -2.67 -11.87 13.49
C ILE A 35 -1.53 -12.62 14.17
N THR A 36 -1.89 -13.68 14.90
CA THR A 36 -0.98 -14.66 15.51
C THR A 36 -1.52 -16.07 15.31
N ASP A 37 -0.75 -17.10 15.67
CA ASP A 37 -1.23 -18.49 15.73
C ASP A 37 -2.48 -18.69 16.61
N LYS A 38 -2.68 -17.81 17.60
CA LYS A 38 -3.71 -17.98 18.64
C LYS A 38 -4.92 -17.08 18.46
N SER A 39 -4.76 -15.96 17.78
CA SER A 39 -5.81 -14.95 17.68
C SER A 39 -5.66 -14.07 16.45
N MET A 40 -6.81 -13.64 15.96
CA MET A 40 -6.97 -12.57 14.99
C MET A 40 -7.77 -11.44 15.67
N GLN A 41 -7.21 -10.24 15.73
CA GLN A 41 -7.80 -9.10 16.43
C GLN A 41 -7.75 -7.85 15.56
N MET A 42 -8.91 -7.21 15.38
CA MET A 42 -9.01 -5.95 14.64
C MET A 42 -8.98 -4.76 15.60
N HIS A 43 -8.05 -3.85 15.36
CA HIS A 43 -7.94 -2.56 16.02
C HIS A 43 -8.47 -1.46 15.07
N TYR A 44 -9.72 -1.07 15.29
CA TYR A 44 -10.38 -0.05 14.48
C TYR A 44 -9.76 1.34 14.67
N ALA A 45 -9.77 2.14 13.61
CA ALA A 45 -9.27 3.52 13.58
C ALA A 45 -7.80 3.64 14.02
N SER A 46 -6.97 2.65 13.68
CA SER A 46 -5.54 2.72 13.94
C SER A 46 -4.83 3.61 12.92
N SER A 47 -3.74 4.27 13.29
CA SER A 47 -3.00 5.15 12.37
C SER A 47 -1.49 4.98 12.47
N ILE A 48 -0.78 5.45 11.46
CA ILE A 48 0.65 5.78 11.55
C ILE A 48 0.79 7.30 11.37
N LEU A 49 1.89 7.89 11.84
CA LEU A 49 2.06 9.34 11.84
C LEU A 49 1.98 9.99 10.45
N SER A 50 2.50 9.33 9.41
CA SER A 50 2.72 9.95 8.10
C SER A 50 1.66 9.63 7.05
N LYS A 51 0.77 8.65 7.30
CA LYS A 51 -0.13 8.04 6.28
C LYS A 51 0.56 7.69 4.96
N GLU A 52 1.83 7.32 5.05
CA GLU A 52 2.64 6.81 3.95
C GLU A 52 3.55 5.70 4.48
N VAL A 53 3.75 4.68 3.66
CA VAL A 53 4.63 3.56 3.96
C VAL A 53 5.51 3.24 2.77
N TYR A 54 6.60 2.55 3.05
CA TYR A 54 7.57 2.06 2.07
C TYR A 54 7.98 0.65 2.48
N LEU A 55 8.22 -0.21 1.49
CA LEU A 55 8.70 -1.57 1.70
C LEU A 55 9.98 -1.57 2.56
N ASN A 56 10.11 -2.59 3.41
CA ASN A 56 11.25 -2.82 4.31
C ASN A 56 11.47 -1.75 5.40
N ARG A 57 10.52 -0.83 5.61
CA ARG A 57 10.55 0.13 6.72
C ARG A 57 9.59 -0.25 7.83
N THR A 58 9.93 0.16 9.06
CA THR A 58 9.12 -0.09 10.26
C THR A 58 8.33 1.15 10.66
N TYR A 59 7.03 0.98 10.89
CA TYR A 59 6.12 2.03 11.33
C TYR A 59 5.49 1.69 12.66
N ARG A 60 5.35 2.68 13.54
CA ARG A 60 4.61 2.51 14.80
C ARG A 60 3.13 2.67 14.52
N ILE A 61 2.35 1.68 14.92
CA ILE A 61 0.90 1.70 14.84
C ILE A 61 0.36 2.32 16.12
N LEU A 62 -0.42 3.38 15.95
CA LEU A 62 -1.04 4.15 17.01
C LEU A 62 -2.51 3.77 17.13
N LYS A 63 -3.01 3.79 18.37
CA LYS A 63 -4.44 3.81 18.64
C LYS A 63 -5.05 5.14 18.18
N ASP A 64 -6.31 5.10 17.74
CA ASP A 64 -7.02 6.29 17.26
C ASP A 64 -6.88 7.49 18.20
N ASN A 65 -6.63 8.67 17.61
CA ASN A 65 -6.51 9.95 18.32
C ASN A 65 -5.62 9.91 19.57
N SER A 66 -4.61 9.03 19.58
CA SER A 66 -3.74 8.79 20.73
C SER A 66 -2.29 8.66 20.27
N ASN A 67 -1.37 8.99 21.18
CA ASN A 67 0.05 8.71 21.02
C ASN A 67 0.43 7.31 21.56
N GLU A 68 -0.56 6.54 22.01
CA GLU A 68 -0.40 5.16 22.47
C GLU A 68 -0.03 4.25 21.28
N VAL A 69 1.11 3.60 21.39
CA VAL A 69 1.58 2.64 20.39
C VAL A 69 1.06 1.26 20.75
N ILE A 70 0.29 0.67 19.84
CA ILE A 70 -0.28 -0.66 20.00
C ILE A 70 0.56 -1.74 19.32
N ASN A 71 1.38 -1.38 18.33
CA ASN A 71 2.31 -2.30 17.67
C ASN A 71 3.38 -1.57 16.84
N SER A 72 4.31 -2.33 16.28
CA SER A 72 5.21 -1.91 15.21
C SER A 72 5.04 -2.83 13.99
N LEU A 73 5.14 -2.29 12.78
CA LEU A 73 4.93 -3.04 11.55
C LEU A 73 6.07 -2.78 10.57
N THR A 74 6.89 -3.80 10.33
CA THR A 74 7.89 -3.78 9.26
C THR A 74 7.24 -4.25 7.96
N VAL A 75 7.06 -3.32 7.02
CA VAL A 75 6.32 -3.57 5.78
C VAL A 75 7.09 -4.53 4.89
N VAL A 76 6.42 -5.57 4.41
CA VAL A 76 6.99 -6.58 3.52
C VAL A 76 6.27 -6.67 2.17
N ASP A 77 5.01 -6.24 2.10
CA ASP A 77 4.22 -6.28 0.88
C ASP A 77 3.05 -5.28 0.95
N ILE A 78 2.54 -4.87 -0.21
CA ILE A 78 1.41 -3.94 -0.34
C ILE A 78 0.48 -4.45 -1.44
N GLU A 79 -0.74 -4.84 -1.04
CA GLU A 79 -1.80 -5.28 -1.94
C GLU A 79 -2.77 -4.12 -2.19
N PHE A 80 -2.84 -3.64 -3.43
CA PHE A 80 -3.81 -2.62 -3.86
C PHE A 80 -5.09 -3.30 -4.33
N ILE A 81 -6.23 -2.84 -3.83
CA ILE A 81 -7.53 -3.45 -4.03
C ILE A 81 -8.47 -2.38 -4.57
N ASP A 82 -8.99 -2.61 -5.76
CA ASP A 82 -10.12 -1.85 -6.30
C ASP A 82 -11.41 -2.48 -5.76
N HIS A 83 -12.14 -1.72 -4.95
CA HIS A 83 -13.41 -2.15 -4.40
C HIS A 83 -14.54 -1.93 -5.42
N THR A 84 -15.64 -2.68 -5.29
CA THR A 84 -16.74 -2.67 -6.29
C THR A 84 -17.47 -1.33 -6.38
N ASP A 85 -17.37 -0.50 -5.36
CA ASP A 85 -17.90 0.87 -5.30
C ASP A 85 -16.94 1.92 -5.89
N GLY A 86 -15.78 1.50 -6.42
CA GLY A 86 -14.75 2.37 -6.96
C GLY A 86 -13.81 2.95 -5.90
N SER A 87 -13.99 2.62 -4.61
CA SER A 87 -13.02 3.01 -3.58
C SER A 87 -11.73 2.20 -3.70
N LYS A 88 -10.60 2.85 -3.39
CA LYS A 88 -9.27 2.23 -3.43
C LYS A 88 -8.81 1.89 -2.03
N LEU A 89 -8.45 0.64 -1.81
CA LEU A 89 -7.95 0.15 -0.54
C LEU A 89 -6.53 -0.39 -0.72
N CYS A 90 -5.74 -0.35 0.35
CA CYS A 90 -4.51 -1.14 0.43
C CYS A 90 -4.53 -2.03 1.65
N ARG A 91 -4.08 -3.28 1.51
CA ARG A 91 -3.56 -4.09 2.61
C ARG A 91 -2.04 -3.95 2.64
N ILE A 92 -1.55 -3.25 3.65
CA ILE A 92 -0.13 -3.05 3.90
C ILE A 92 0.31 -4.17 4.85
N TRP A 93 0.94 -5.20 4.31
CA TRP A 93 1.38 -6.37 5.05
C TRP A 93 2.72 -6.12 5.72
N GLY A 94 2.88 -6.61 6.95
CA GLY A 94 4.14 -6.50 7.65
C GLY A 94 4.31 -7.45 8.81
N LYS A 95 5.57 -7.57 9.24
CA LYS A 95 5.95 -8.32 10.43
C LYS A 95 5.77 -7.44 11.66
N VAL A 96 5.07 -7.98 12.64
CA VAL A 96 4.85 -7.39 13.97
C VAL A 96 5.84 -8.00 14.96
N ASP A 97 6.55 -7.16 15.73
CA ASP A 97 7.48 -7.49 16.84
C ASP A 97 8.03 -8.94 16.85
N ASN A 98 9.01 -9.22 15.98
CA ASN A 98 9.69 -10.52 15.86
C ASN A 98 8.79 -11.76 15.67
N SER A 99 7.50 -11.56 15.38
CA SER A 99 6.59 -12.67 15.08
C SER A 99 6.86 -13.19 13.67
N LYS A 100 6.61 -14.49 13.49
CA LYS A 100 6.63 -15.13 12.16
C LYS A 100 5.36 -14.81 11.35
N HIS A 101 4.38 -14.15 11.96
CA HIS A 101 3.07 -13.87 11.38
C HIS A 101 3.05 -12.50 10.71
N LEU A 102 2.31 -12.45 9.60
CA LEU A 102 2.00 -11.20 8.94
C LEU A 102 0.70 -10.65 9.50
N SER A 103 0.77 -9.40 9.93
CA SER A 103 -0.37 -8.55 10.23
C SER A 103 -0.50 -7.50 9.14
N TYR A 104 -1.62 -6.79 9.07
CA TYR A 104 -1.77 -5.75 8.06
C TYR A 104 -2.48 -4.51 8.56
N LEU A 105 -2.12 -3.38 7.95
CA LEU A 105 -2.90 -2.16 8.00
C LEU A 105 -3.81 -2.10 6.78
N LEU A 106 -5.12 -1.99 6.99
CA LEU A 106 -6.10 -1.79 5.94
C LEU A 106 -6.35 -0.28 5.80
N ALA A 107 -5.88 0.31 4.71
CA ALA A 107 -5.95 1.75 4.48
C ALA A 107 -6.97 2.11 3.38
N ARG A 108 -7.76 3.17 3.60
CA ARG A 108 -8.76 3.67 2.64
C ARG A 108 -8.27 4.86 1.83
N ASP A 109 -8.75 4.98 0.60
CA ASP A 109 -8.31 5.98 -0.38
C ASP A 109 -6.80 5.90 -0.62
N CYS A 110 -6.34 4.67 -0.81
CA CYS A 110 -4.92 4.34 -0.86
C CYS A 110 -4.43 4.20 -2.31
N ILE A 111 -3.25 4.75 -2.58
CA ILE A 111 -2.61 4.74 -3.89
C ILE A 111 -1.12 4.37 -3.79
N PRO A 112 -0.53 3.81 -4.85
CA PRO A 112 0.91 3.57 -4.91
C PRO A 112 1.69 4.88 -4.74
N ASN A 113 2.82 4.80 -4.03
CA ASN A 113 3.81 5.88 -3.88
C ASN A 113 5.16 5.42 -4.43
#